data_AF-A0A957EEF1-F1
#
_entry.id   AF-A0A957EEF1-F1
#
_cell.length_a   1.000
_cell.length_b   1.000
_cell.length_c   1.000
_cell.angle_alpha   90.00
_cell.angle_beta   90.00
_cell.angle_gamma   90.00
#
_symmetry.space_group_name_H-M   'P 1'
#
loop_
_entity.id
_entity.type
_entity.pdbx_description
1 polymer ?
#
loop_
_entity_poly.entity_id
_entity_poly.type
_entity_poly.pdbx_seq_one_letter_code
_entity_poly.pdbx_strand_id
1 'polypeptide(L)'
;MRKLDFKRELKHLYKPSGQKVSVVDVPPLNFLTITGTGNPNTSQAYKEAVEALYSVAYTVKFMVKKGDLALDYGVMPLEGLWWVEDMTQFSMENKDAWLWQMMIMQPEFITADMIAEAQAQAKKKKGNEAIDRLKFEAYDEGTAVQITHYPGTTQRIQKVPQANLGGFAYGR
;
A
#
# COMPACT_ATOMS: atom_id res chain seq x y z
N MET A 1 -9.27 -21.41 15.61
CA MET A 1 -8.99 -20.29 14.68
C MET A 1 -8.16 -19.25 15.42
N ARG A 2 -6.92 -19.03 14.99
CA ARG A 2 -6.00 -18.06 15.61
C ARG A 2 -6.17 -16.71 14.93
N LYS A 3 -6.28 -15.64 15.70
CA LYS A 3 -6.38 -14.27 15.19
C LYS A 3 -5.04 -13.55 15.28
N LEU A 4 -4.58 -12.99 14.16
CA LEU A 4 -3.34 -12.22 14.04
C LEU A 4 -3.67 -10.73 13.86
N ASP A 5 -2.89 -9.87 14.50
CA ASP A 5 -3.08 -8.42 14.44
C ASP A 5 -1.76 -7.73 14.05
N PHE A 6 -1.50 -7.71 12.75
CA PHE A 6 -0.30 -7.10 12.18
C PHE A 6 -0.22 -5.59 12.40
N LYS A 7 -1.35 -4.89 12.56
CA LYS A 7 -1.34 -3.46 12.93
C LYS A 7 -0.81 -3.24 14.34
N ARG A 8 -0.98 -4.23 15.23
CA ARG A 8 -0.42 -4.22 16.59
C ARG A 8 1.05 -4.65 16.58
N GLU A 9 1.40 -5.69 15.83
CA GLU A 9 2.78 -6.18 15.74
C GLU A 9 3.71 -5.15 15.08
N LEU A 10 3.26 -4.52 14.00
CA LEU A 10 3.97 -3.48 13.27
C LEU A 10 3.55 -2.08 13.70
N LYS A 11 3.14 -1.89 14.96
CA LYS A 11 2.66 -0.60 15.48
C LYS A 11 3.63 0.55 15.22
N HIS A 12 4.94 0.29 15.28
CA HIS A 12 5.98 1.29 15.03
C HIS A 12 5.94 1.83 13.59
N LEU A 13 5.43 1.04 12.62
CA LEU A 13 5.19 1.48 11.24
C LEU A 13 3.80 2.09 11.09
N TYR A 14 2.76 1.43 11.62
CA TYR A 14 1.36 1.78 11.31
C TYR A 14 0.68 2.75 12.28
N LYS A 15 1.34 3.15 13.37
CA LYS A 15 0.81 4.13 14.34
C LYS A 15 1.87 5.16 14.74
N PRO A 16 2.42 5.94 13.79
CA PRO A 16 3.33 7.03 14.13
C PRO A 16 2.62 8.13 14.93
N SER A 17 3.41 8.94 15.63
CA SER A 17 2.89 10.16 16.27
C SER A 17 2.43 11.16 15.20
N GLY A 18 1.34 11.89 15.45
CA GLY A 18 0.99 13.06 14.63
C GLY A 18 1.60 14.37 15.14
N GLN A 19 2.38 14.32 16.23
CA GLN A 19 3.02 15.50 16.83
C GLN A 19 4.53 15.52 16.62
N LYS A 20 5.15 14.37 16.34
CA LYS A 20 6.60 14.24 16.21
C LYS A 20 6.95 13.42 14.99
N VAL A 21 7.84 13.97 14.18
CA VAL A 21 8.51 13.24 13.11
C VAL A 21 9.40 12.18 13.74
N SER A 22 9.40 10.97 13.17
CA SER A 22 10.24 9.85 13.63
C SER A 22 10.97 9.22 12.44
N VAL A 23 12.23 8.88 12.64
CA VAL A 23 12.98 7.99 11.74
C VAL A 23 12.55 6.55 12.05
N VAL A 24 12.35 5.76 11.02
CA VAL A 24 12.03 4.33 11.12
C VAL A 24 12.85 3.53 10.13
N ASP A 25 13.17 2.30 10.51
CA ASP A 25 13.72 1.30 9.59
C ASP A 25 12.60 0.33 9.25
N VAL A 26 12.21 0.34 7.97
CA VAL A 26 11.18 -0.54 7.43
C VAL A 26 11.88 -1.77 6.87
N PRO A 27 11.65 -2.97 7.42
CA PRO A 27 12.24 -4.18 6.86
C PRO A 27 11.62 -4.47 5.48
N PRO A 28 12.25 -5.33 4.67
CA PRO A 28 11.60 -5.88 3.48
C PRO A 28 10.25 -6.54 3.85
N LEU A 29 9.17 -6.10 3.21
CA LEU A 29 7.83 -6.64 3.40
C LEU A 29 7.24 -7.06 2.05
N ASN A 30 6.33 -8.03 2.06
CA ASN A 30 5.64 -8.46 0.85
C ASN A 30 4.37 -7.64 0.65
N PHE A 31 4.11 -7.25 -0.59
CA PHE A 31 2.94 -6.44 -0.94
C PHE A 31 2.22 -6.99 -2.16
N LEU A 32 0.90 -6.84 -2.15
CA LEU A 32 0.15 -6.74 -3.40
C LEU A 32 0.31 -5.33 -3.92
N THR A 33 0.80 -5.17 -5.16
CA THR A 33 1.10 -3.86 -5.75
C THR A 33 0.43 -3.70 -7.11
N ILE A 34 0.12 -2.46 -7.48
CA ILE A 34 -0.30 -2.09 -8.82
C ILE A 34 0.12 -0.66 -9.13
N THR A 35 0.68 -0.47 -10.32
CA THR A 35 1.12 0.84 -10.80
C THR A 35 0.11 1.48 -11.75
N GLY A 36 0.17 2.80 -11.84
CA GLY A 36 -0.63 3.56 -12.78
C GLY A 36 -0.24 5.03 -12.83
N THR A 37 -1.05 5.79 -13.54
CA THR A 37 -0.86 7.22 -13.77
C THR A 37 -2.18 7.97 -13.68
N GLY A 38 -2.10 9.28 -13.47
CA GLY A 38 -3.22 10.20 -13.48
C GLY A 38 -3.76 10.54 -12.09
N ASN A 39 -4.62 11.55 -12.08
CA ASN A 39 -5.18 12.12 -10.87
C ASN A 39 -6.05 11.10 -10.11
N PRO A 40 -5.71 10.75 -8.85
CA PRO A 40 -6.44 9.73 -8.10
C PRO A 40 -7.89 10.11 -7.77
N ASN A 41 -8.23 11.39 -7.86
CA ASN A 41 -9.59 11.87 -7.60
C ASN A 41 -10.54 11.65 -8.77
N THR A 42 -10.02 11.53 -9.99
CA THR A 42 -10.83 11.47 -11.22
C THR A 42 -10.54 10.24 -12.07
N SER A 43 -9.35 9.65 -11.95
CA SER A 43 -8.92 8.50 -12.75
C SER A 43 -9.74 7.25 -12.47
N GLN A 44 -10.38 6.73 -13.52
CA GLN A 44 -11.06 5.43 -13.47
C GLN A 44 -10.03 4.29 -13.25
N ALA A 45 -8.85 4.39 -13.85
CA ALA A 45 -7.78 3.41 -13.68
C ALA A 45 -7.31 3.32 -12.21
N TYR A 46 -7.29 4.45 -11.48
CA TYR A 46 -6.99 4.46 -10.05
C TYR A 46 -8.08 3.74 -9.23
N LYS A 47 -9.36 4.03 -9.50
CA LYS A 47 -10.48 3.37 -8.83
C LYS A 47 -10.47 1.86 -9.05
N GLU A 48 -10.27 1.42 -10.28
CA GLU A 48 -10.18 0.01 -10.65
C GLU A 48 -8.98 -0.68 -10.00
N ALA A 49 -7.83 0.00 -9.91
CA ALA A 49 -6.65 -0.52 -9.25
C ALA A 49 -6.86 -0.75 -7.75
N VAL A 50 -7.46 0.23 -7.06
CA VAL A 50 -7.79 0.10 -5.63
C VAL A 50 -8.84 -0.98 -5.40
N GLU A 51 -9.88 -1.07 -6.25
CA GLU A 51 -10.86 -2.16 -6.15
C GLU A 51 -10.20 -3.53 -6.36
N ALA A 52 -9.30 -3.66 -7.34
CA ALA A 52 -8.59 -4.91 -7.61
C ALA A 52 -7.74 -5.34 -6.41
N LEU A 53 -6.95 -4.42 -5.84
CA LEU A 53 -6.13 -4.66 -4.65
C LEU A 53 -6.97 -5.22 -3.49
N TYR A 54 -8.06 -4.53 -3.12
CA TYR A 54 -8.91 -4.99 -2.04
C TYR A 54 -9.62 -6.30 -2.37
N SER A 55 -10.06 -6.49 -3.62
CA SER A 55 -10.71 -7.71 -4.06
C SER A 55 -9.80 -8.92 -3.84
N VAL A 56 -8.53 -8.84 -4.27
CA VAL A 56 -7.56 -9.92 -4.06
C VAL A 56 -7.18 -10.06 -2.59
N ALA A 57 -6.89 -8.96 -1.89
CA ALA A 57 -6.49 -8.99 -0.47
C ALA A 57 -7.56 -9.62 0.44
N TYR A 58 -8.84 -9.31 0.23
CA TYR A 58 -9.92 -9.96 0.96
C TYR A 58 -10.12 -11.42 0.53
N THR A 59 -9.94 -11.74 -0.75
CA THR A 59 -10.08 -13.11 -1.25
C THR A 59 -9.04 -14.03 -0.61
N VAL A 60 -7.76 -13.66 -0.63
CA VAL A 60 -6.70 -14.44 0.03
C VAL A 60 -6.91 -14.52 1.55
N LYS A 61 -7.34 -13.43 2.20
CA LYS A 61 -7.69 -13.45 3.63
C LYS A 61 -8.74 -14.52 3.93
N PHE A 62 -9.82 -14.58 3.15
CA PHE A 62 -10.88 -15.54 3.40
C PHE A 62 -10.50 -16.97 3.02
N MET A 63 -9.64 -17.15 2.02
CA MET A 63 -9.05 -18.44 1.69
C MET A 63 -8.24 -18.99 2.86
N VAL A 64 -7.29 -18.19 3.39
CA VAL A 64 -6.48 -18.58 4.56
C VAL A 64 -7.33 -18.86 5.80
N LYS A 65 -8.37 -18.06 6.03
CA LYS A 65 -9.27 -18.23 7.18
C LYS A 65 -10.07 -19.53 7.11
N LYS A 66 -10.48 -19.96 5.91
CA LYS A 66 -11.32 -21.15 5.69
C LYS A 66 -10.53 -22.41 5.37
N GLY A 67 -9.30 -22.26 4.88
CA GLY A 67 -8.41 -23.36 4.55
C GLY A 67 -7.62 -23.87 5.75
N ASP A 68 -6.60 -24.68 5.46
CA ASP A 68 -5.88 -25.48 6.46
C ASP A 68 -5.16 -24.64 7.53
N LEU A 69 -4.70 -23.44 7.17
CA LEU A 69 -4.05 -22.54 8.11
C LEU A 69 -5.00 -22.07 9.22
N ALA A 70 -6.30 -21.93 8.92
CA ALA A 70 -7.33 -21.46 9.85
C ALA A 70 -6.92 -20.18 10.64
N LEU A 71 -6.20 -19.27 9.96
CA LEU A 71 -5.72 -17.99 10.48
C LEU A 71 -6.64 -16.86 10.06
N ASP A 72 -7.04 -16.00 10.99
CA ASP A 72 -7.78 -14.77 10.70
C ASP A 72 -6.87 -13.57 10.94
N TYR A 73 -6.65 -12.75 9.92
CA TYR A 73 -5.84 -11.54 10.02
C TYR A 73 -6.57 -10.34 9.40
N GLY A 74 -6.25 -9.13 9.85
CA GLY A 74 -6.80 -7.91 9.25
C GLY A 74 -6.15 -7.61 7.89
N VAL A 75 -6.93 -7.18 6.90
CA VAL A 75 -6.35 -6.57 5.69
C VAL A 75 -5.62 -5.30 6.12
N MET A 76 -4.38 -5.14 5.68
CA MET A 76 -3.55 -3.99 6.00
C MET A 76 -4.06 -2.71 5.32
N PRO A 77 -3.73 -1.52 5.84
CA PRO A 77 -4.11 -0.27 5.20
C PRO A 77 -3.64 -0.21 3.75
N LEU A 78 -4.37 0.52 2.91
CA LEU A 78 -3.89 0.88 1.59
C LEU A 78 -2.72 1.85 1.76
N GLU A 79 -1.64 1.59 1.06
CA GLU A 79 -0.45 2.41 1.02
C GLU A 79 -0.22 2.88 -0.42
N GLY A 80 0.41 4.04 -0.60
CA GLY A 80 0.60 4.64 -1.90
C GLY A 80 1.93 5.38 -2.02
N LEU A 81 2.69 5.04 -3.05
CA LEU A 81 3.83 5.81 -3.53
C LEU A 81 3.38 6.74 -4.64
N TRP A 82 3.84 7.99 -4.63
CA TRP A 82 3.50 9.02 -5.59
C TRP A 82 4.75 9.74 -6.08
N TRP A 83 4.85 9.93 -7.39
CA TRP A 83 5.95 10.65 -8.02
C TRP A 83 5.50 11.21 -9.38
N VAL A 84 6.39 11.91 -10.05
CA VAL A 84 6.30 12.30 -11.47
C VAL A 84 7.63 11.96 -12.13
N GLU A 85 7.69 11.88 -13.45
CA GLU A 85 8.96 11.56 -14.15
C GLU A 85 10.07 12.56 -13.83
N ASP A 86 9.72 13.85 -13.78
CA ASP A 86 10.60 14.93 -13.37
C ASP A 86 10.05 15.57 -12.09
N MET A 87 10.68 15.26 -10.95
CA MET A 87 10.24 15.74 -9.64
C MET A 87 10.26 17.26 -9.48
N THR A 88 10.94 18.00 -10.36
CA THR A 88 10.83 19.47 -10.38
C THR A 88 9.43 19.95 -10.81
N GLN A 89 8.65 19.08 -11.45
CA GLN A 89 7.30 19.33 -11.95
C GLN A 89 6.21 18.82 -10.99
N PHE A 90 6.58 18.26 -9.82
CA PHE A 90 5.59 17.76 -8.87
C PHE A 90 4.70 18.90 -8.39
N SER A 91 3.40 18.82 -8.72
CA SER A 91 2.41 19.83 -8.36
C SER A 91 1.16 19.18 -7.78
N MET A 92 0.64 19.80 -6.71
CA MET A 92 -0.66 19.44 -6.13
C MET A 92 -1.84 19.94 -6.98
N GLU A 93 -1.60 20.90 -7.87
CA GLU A 93 -2.60 21.50 -8.77
C GLU A 93 -2.74 20.67 -10.05
N ASN A 94 -1.61 20.19 -10.59
CA ASN A 94 -1.57 19.30 -11.75
C ASN A 94 -1.28 17.86 -11.32
N LYS A 95 -2.32 17.12 -10.96
CA LYS A 95 -2.22 15.71 -10.58
C LYS A 95 -2.30 14.74 -11.75
N ASP A 96 -2.49 15.22 -12.98
CA ASP A 96 -2.69 14.35 -14.14
C ASP A 96 -1.40 13.68 -14.60
N ALA A 97 -0.25 14.29 -14.29
CA ALA A 97 1.08 13.72 -14.55
C ALA A 97 1.56 12.76 -13.45
N TRP A 98 0.78 12.57 -12.38
CA TRP A 98 1.21 11.75 -11.25
C TRP A 98 1.33 10.28 -11.66
N LEU A 99 2.48 9.70 -11.36
CA LEU A 99 2.71 8.27 -11.35
C LEU A 99 2.49 7.78 -9.92
N TRP A 100 1.90 6.59 -9.81
CA TRP A 100 1.61 6.00 -8.52
C TRP A 100 1.76 4.49 -8.49
N GLN A 101 2.08 3.98 -7.31
CA GLN A 101 2.07 2.57 -6.98
C GLN A 101 1.24 2.38 -5.71
N MET A 102 0.11 1.71 -5.85
CA MET A 102 -0.77 1.38 -4.73
C MET A 102 -0.43 0.00 -4.19
N MET A 103 -0.42 -0.15 -2.87
CA MET A 103 0.14 -1.32 -2.20
C MET A 103 -0.71 -1.74 -0.99
N ILE A 104 -0.85 -3.04 -0.76
CA ILE A 104 -1.41 -3.61 0.48
C ILE A 104 -0.46 -4.70 0.98
N MET A 105 0.14 -4.48 2.15
CA MET A 105 1.04 -5.44 2.77
C MET A 105 0.34 -6.79 3.01
N GLN A 106 1.04 -7.87 2.67
CA GLN A 106 0.63 -9.24 2.94
C GLN A 106 1.55 -9.87 4.00
N PRO A 107 0.98 -10.60 4.98
CA PRO A 107 1.76 -11.34 5.96
C PRO A 107 2.77 -12.32 5.34
N GLU A 108 3.86 -12.60 6.04
CA GLU A 108 4.94 -13.50 5.57
C GLU A 108 4.46 -14.90 5.16
N PHE A 109 3.40 -15.43 5.79
CA PHE A 109 2.85 -16.74 5.45
C PHE A 109 2.04 -16.76 4.15
N ILE A 110 1.78 -15.60 3.54
CA ILE A 110 1.11 -15.52 2.23
C ILE A 110 2.13 -15.82 1.14
N THR A 111 1.82 -16.81 0.30
CA THR A 111 2.68 -17.25 -0.79
C THR A 111 2.19 -16.74 -2.15
N ALA A 112 3.05 -16.79 -3.16
CA ALA A 112 2.70 -16.45 -4.53
C ALA A 112 1.55 -17.33 -5.08
N ASP A 113 1.52 -18.61 -4.73
CA ASP A 113 0.46 -19.55 -5.14
C ASP A 113 -0.89 -19.16 -4.54
N MET A 114 -0.93 -18.77 -3.25
CA MET A 114 -2.14 -18.27 -2.62
C MET A 114 -2.65 -17.00 -3.30
N ILE A 115 -1.75 -16.11 -3.71
CA ILE A 115 -2.12 -14.90 -4.45
C ILE A 115 -2.63 -15.24 -5.85
N ALA A 116 -1.96 -16.12 -6.59
CA ALA A 116 -2.37 -16.51 -7.93
C ALA A 116 -3.78 -17.15 -7.91
N GLU A 117 -4.05 -18.00 -6.94
CA GLU A 117 -5.38 -18.58 -6.74
C GLU A 117 -6.41 -17.49 -6.35
N ALA A 118 -6.06 -16.57 -5.44
CA ALA A 118 -6.93 -15.46 -5.06
C ALA A 118 -7.24 -14.51 -6.24
N GLN A 119 -6.27 -14.24 -7.12
CA GLN A 119 -6.48 -13.48 -8.36
C GLN A 119 -7.49 -14.18 -9.27
N ALA A 120 -7.33 -15.49 -9.51
CA ALA A 120 -8.26 -16.26 -10.32
C ALA A 120 -9.69 -16.25 -9.76
N GLN A 121 -9.84 -16.46 -8.44
CA GLN A 121 -11.15 -16.41 -7.78
C GLN A 121 -11.77 -15.00 -7.82
N ALA A 122 -10.99 -13.96 -7.54
CA ALA A 122 -11.43 -12.58 -7.57
C ALA A 122 -11.86 -12.15 -8.98
N LYS A 123 -11.08 -12.51 -10.01
CA LYS A 123 -11.39 -12.21 -11.41
C LYS A 123 -12.71 -12.82 -11.84
N LYS A 124 -12.92 -14.10 -11.53
CA LYS A 124 -14.20 -14.79 -11.82
C LYS A 124 -15.40 -14.12 -11.17
N LYS A 125 -15.23 -13.53 -9.98
CA LYS A 125 -16.31 -12.92 -9.21
C LYS A 125 -16.61 -11.47 -9.62
N LYS A 126 -15.59 -10.69 -9.96
CA LYS A 126 -15.67 -9.23 -10.12
C LYS A 126 -15.53 -8.76 -11.56
N GLY A 127 -14.89 -9.52 -12.44
CA GLY A 127 -14.63 -9.10 -13.83
C GLY A 127 -13.75 -7.85 -13.97
N ASN A 128 -12.99 -7.49 -12.92
CA ASN A 128 -12.09 -6.35 -12.95
C ASN A 128 -10.76 -6.75 -13.59
N GLU A 129 -10.50 -6.28 -14.81
CA GLU A 129 -9.28 -6.58 -15.57
C GLU A 129 -8.00 -6.03 -14.91
N ALA A 130 -8.11 -5.05 -14.00
CA ALA A 130 -6.95 -4.58 -13.25
C ALA A 130 -6.36 -5.64 -12.32
N ILE A 131 -7.09 -6.72 -12.03
CA ILE A 131 -6.58 -7.86 -11.24
C ILE A 131 -5.37 -8.52 -11.91
N ASP A 132 -5.33 -8.57 -13.25
CA ASP A 132 -4.21 -9.16 -14.00
C ASP A 132 -2.93 -8.34 -13.90
N ARG A 133 -3.05 -7.05 -13.57
CA ARG A 133 -1.92 -6.12 -13.42
C ARG A 133 -1.33 -6.12 -12.01
N LEU A 134 -1.99 -6.77 -11.05
CA LEU A 134 -1.48 -6.87 -9.69
C LEU A 134 -0.22 -7.73 -9.66
N LYS A 135 0.76 -7.29 -8.88
CA LYS A 135 1.97 -8.06 -8.58
C LYS A 135 2.00 -8.42 -7.11
N PHE A 136 2.68 -9.52 -6.81
CA PHE A 136 3.06 -9.89 -5.45
C PHE A 136 4.58 -9.84 -5.35
N GLU A 137 5.10 -8.85 -4.63
CA GLU A 137 6.53 -8.56 -4.62
C GLU A 137 7.00 -8.08 -3.24
N ALA A 138 8.28 -8.34 -2.95
CA ALA A 138 8.95 -7.77 -1.79
C ALA A 138 9.35 -6.32 -2.10
N TYR A 139 9.08 -5.42 -1.17
CA TYR A 139 9.51 -4.03 -1.22
C TYR A 139 10.34 -3.71 0.02
N ASP A 140 11.56 -3.23 -0.22
CA ASP A 140 12.52 -2.80 0.80
C ASP A 140 12.56 -1.28 0.82
N GLU A 141 11.76 -0.68 1.72
CA GLU A 141 11.72 0.77 1.91
C GLU A 141 12.96 1.26 2.68
N GLY A 142 13.51 0.44 3.58
CA GLY A 142 14.68 0.78 4.38
C GLY A 142 14.42 1.92 5.36
N THR A 143 15.44 2.77 5.56
CA THR A 143 15.37 3.90 6.50
C THR A 143 14.50 5.02 5.92
N ALA A 144 13.43 5.39 6.62
CA ALA A 144 12.47 6.40 6.22
C ALA A 144 12.13 7.36 7.36
N VAL A 145 11.41 8.43 7.02
CA VAL A 145 10.89 9.41 7.98
C VAL A 145 9.37 9.42 7.89
N GLN A 146 8.69 9.30 9.02
CA GLN A 146 7.23 9.22 9.07
C GLN A 146 6.62 10.14 10.15
N ILE A 147 5.39 10.57 9.88
CA ILE A 147 4.51 11.29 10.81
C ILE A 147 3.04 11.01 10.42
N THR A 148 2.13 10.96 11.39
CA THR A 148 0.70 10.84 11.08
C THR A 148 0.13 12.21 10.67
N HIS A 149 -0.47 12.29 9.49
CA HIS A 149 -1.21 13.48 9.06
C HIS A 149 -2.68 13.37 9.49
N TYR A 150 -3.19 14.38 10.22
CA TYR A 150 -4.62 14.52 10.49
C TYR A 150 -5.19 15.65 9.61
N PRO A 151 -6.15 15.35 8.72
CA PRO A 151 -6.77 16.35 7.85
C PRO A 151 -7.28 17.55 8.65
N GLY A 152 -6.96 18.77 8.19
CA GLY A 152 -7.34 20.01 8.86
C GLY A 152 -6.35 20.52 9.93
N THR A 153 -5.32 19.74 10.28
CA THR A 153 -4.22 20.20 11.14
C THR A 153 -2.93 20.37 10.33
N THR A 154 -2.87 21.41 9.49
CA THR A 154 -1.65 21.68 8.72
C THR A 154 -0.60 22.31 9.62
N GLN A 155 0.17 21.50 10.34
CA GLN A 155 1.50 21.93 10.76
C GLN A 155 2.44 21.75 9.56
N ARG A 156 3.00 22.86 9.05
CA ARG A 156 4.07 22.78 8.04
C ARG A 156 5.23 22.01 8.65
N ILE A 157 5.50 20.82 8.12
CA ILE A 157 6.74 20.09 8.42
C ILE A 157 7.87 20.98 7.89
N GLN A 158 8.66 21.57 8.79
CA GLN A 158 9.88 22.29 8.40
C GLN A 158 10.82 21.28 7.74
N LYS A 159 11.39 21.68 6.60
CA LYS A 159 12.26 20.88 5.72
C LYS A 159 13.01 19.78 6.47
N VAL A 160 12.64 18.53 6.20
CA VAL A 160 13.50 17.39 6.49
C VAL A 160 14.74 17.55 5.58
N PRO A 161 15.97 17.50 6.10
CA PRO A 161 17.15 17.50 5.24
C PRO A 161 17.00 16.42 4.18
N GLN A 162 17.32 16.74 2.93
CA GLN A 162 17.43 15.74 1.86
C GLN A 162 18.53 14.75 2.26
N ALA A 163 18.17 13.72 3.04
CA ALA A 163 18.84 12.45 2.96
C ALA A 163 18.48 11.86 1.59
N ASN A 164 19.42 11.16 0.96
CA ASN A 164 19.25 10.45 -0.31
C ASN A 164 18.21 9.32 -0.17
N LEU A 165 16.96 9.69 0.06
CA LEU A 165 15.79 8.85 0.08
C LEU A 165 15.22 8.97 -1.34
N GLY A 166 15.08 7.86 -2.05
CA GLY A 166 14.48 7.83 -3.39
C GLY A 166 13.19 8.66 -3.40
N GLY A 167 13.06 9.57 -4.36
CA GLY A 167 12.11 10.69 -4.35
C GLY A 167 10.63 10.30 -4.51
N PHE A 168 10.08 9.56 -3.55
CA PHE A 168 8.66 9.21 -3.49
C PHE A 168 7.98 9.95 -2.34
N ALA A 169 6.78 10.47 -2.58
CA ALA A 169 5.86 10.79 -1.50
C ALA A 169 5.12 9.51 -1.12
N TYR A 170 5.23 9.07 0.13
CA TYR A 170 4.57 7.88 0.64
C TYR A 170 3.40 8.26 1.56
N GLY A 171 2.23 7.67 1.33
CA GLY A 171 1.01 7.90 2.10
C GLY A 171 0.37 6.60 2.55
N ARG A 172 -0.12 6.58 3.80
CA ARG A 172 -0.89 5.50 4.43
C ARG A 172 -2.15 6.06 5.08
#